data_AF-E1Y891-F1
#
_entry.id   AF-E1Y891-F1
#
_cell.length_a   1.000
_cell.length_b   1.000
_cell.length_c   1.000
_cell.angle_alpha   90.00
_cell.angle_beta   90.00
_cell.angle_gamma   90.00
#
_symmetry.space_group_name_H-M   'P 1'
#
loop_
_entity.id
_entity.type
_entity.pdbx_description
1 polymer ?
#
loop_
_entity_poly.entity_id
_entity_poly.type
_entity_poly.pdbx_seq_one_letter_code
_entity_poly.pdbx_strand_id
1 'polypeptide(L)'
;MKRSAASQFALIVASKGSEESQEYAPAKHGLFTYSLLNALKPDADANHDGWVSLKEVFDYALPIVEELRHKQTGPQTPQMVSPQVLSDMPVMPSGISDSVAKKGQVR
;
A
#
# COMPACT_ATOMS: atom_id res chain seq x y z
N MET A 1 12.63 19.97 -22.89
CA MET A 1 12.90 19.04 -21.78
C MET A 1 12.16 17.74 -22.06
N LYS A 2 12.83 16.71 -22.59
CA LYS A 2 12.19 15.42 -22.92
C LYS A 2 11.99 14.66 -21.60
N ARG A 3 10.81 14.77 -20.98
CA ARG A 3 10.43 13.85 -19.90
C ARG A 3 10.30 12.47 -20.57
N SER A 4 11.25 11.58 -20.32
CA SER A 4 11.19 10.19 -20.78
C SER A 4 9.86 9.57 -20.32
N ALA A 5 9.27 8.66 -21.09
CA ALA A 5 8.03 7.95 -20.74
C ALA A 5 8.08 7.27 -19.35
N ALA A 6 9.29 7.03 -18.81
CA ALA A 6 9.51 6.60 -17.43
C ALA A 6 9.02 7.59 -16.36
N SER A 7 8.72 8.85 -16.71
CA SER A 7 8.09 9.83 -15.83
C SER A 7 6.56 9.71 -15.74
N GLN A 8 5.93 8.71 -16.38
CA GLN A 8 4.46 8.67 -16.51
C GLN A 8 3.74 7.64 -15.63
N PHE A 9 4.45 6.70 -15.01
CA PHE A 9 3.81 5.67 -14.19
C PHE A 9 4.69 5.25 -13.01
N ALA A 10 4.05 4.84 -11.93
CA ALA A 10 4.67 4.11 -10.83
C ALA A 10 4.60 2.61 -11.12
N LEU A 11 5.71 1.90 -10.95
CA LEU A 11 5.77 0.45 -11.02
C LEU A 11 5.90 -0.11 -9.61
N ILE A 12 4.96 -0.96 -9.22
CA ILE A 12 4.98 -1.68 -7.95
C ILE A 12 4.93 -3.17 -8.28
N VAL A 13 5.85 -3.95 -7.72
CA VAL A 13 5.93 -5.40 -7.92
C VAL A 13 5.95 -6.11 -6.58
N ALA A 14 5.29 -7.27 -6.52
CA ALA A 14 5.01 -8.02 -5.29
C ALA A 14 6.24 -8.71 -4.69
N SER A 15 7.26 -8.98 -5.49
CA SER A 15 8.51 -9.64 -5.08
C SER A 15 9.68 -9.11 -5.91
N LYS A 16 10.90 -9.22 -5.38
CA LYS A 16 12.11 -8.93 -6.17
C LYS A 16 12.35 -10.08 -7.17
N GLY A 17 13.15 -9.84 -8.21
CA GLY A 17 13.25 -10.75 -9.36
C GLY A 17 13.68 -12.20 -9.05
N SER A 18 14.32 -12.47 -7.90
CA SER A 18 14.74 -13.81 -7.48
C SER A 18 13.82 -14.44 -6.42
N GLU A 19 12.63 -13.88 -6.19
CA GLU A 19 11.70 -14.27 -5.13
C GLU A 19 10.32 -14.60 -5.68
N GLU A 20 9.66 -15.55 -5.03
CA GLU A 20 8.28 -15.92 -5.34
C GLU A 20 7.29 -14.93 -4.71
N SER A 21 6.25 -14.58 -5.48
CA SER A 21 5.05 -13.96 -4.90
C SER A 21 4.19 -15.05 -4.29
N GLN A 22 3.93 -14.95 -2.99
CA GLN A 22 3.23 -15.96 -2.21
C GLN A 22 1.74 -15.68 -2.15
N GLU A 23 0.94 -16.73 -1.92
CA GLU A 23 -0.49 -16.64 -1.62
C GLU A 23 -0.73 -16.49 -0.11
N TYR A 24 -1.72 -15.70 0.28
CA TYR A 24 -2.20 -15.60 1.65
C TYR A 24 -3.57 -16.27 1.78
N ALA A 25 -3.55 -17.56 2.10
CA ALA A 25 -4.73 -18.42 2.13
C ALA A 25 -5.90 -17.90 3.00
N PRO A 26 -5.67 -17.32 4.22
CA PRO A 26 -6.76 -16.80 5.04
C PRO A 26 -7.61 -15.72 4.35
N ALA A 27 -7.00 -14.90 3.48
CA ALA A 27 -7.70 -13.84 2.76
C ALA A 27 -8.04 -14.20 1.30
N LYS A 28 -7.61 -15.36 0.79
CA LYS A 28 -7.79 -15.79 -0.62
C LYS A 28 -7.27 -14.77 -1.63
N HIS A 29 -6.13 -14.15 -1.32
CA HIS A 29 -5.43 -13.19 -2.17
C HIS A 29 -3.95 -13.52 -2.21
N GLY A 30 -3.25 -13.03 -3.23
CA GLY A 30 -1.79 -12.91 -3.16
C GLY A 30 -1.38 -12.10 -1.94
N LEU A 31 -0.33 -12.52 -1.23
CA LEU A 31 0.12 -11.94 0.03
C LEU A 31 0.33 -10.43 -0.10
N PHE A 32 1.06 -9.99 -1.11
CA PHE A 32 1.29 -8.56 -1.32
C PHE A 32 0.00 -7.80 -1.65
N THR A 33 -0.88 -8.37 -2.47
CA THR A 33 -2.17 -7.74 -2.79
C THR A 33 -3.01 -7.54 -1.53
N TYR A 34 -3.07 -8.55 -0.66
CA TYR A 34 -3.73 -8.43 0.64
C TYR A 34 -3.12 -7.31 1.49
N SER A 35 -1.78 -7.29 1.63
CA SER A 35 -1.08 -6.27 2.42
C SER A 35 -1.29 -4.86 1.87
N LEU A 36 -1.28 -4.69 0.55
CA LEU A 36 -1.50 -3.40 -0.11
C LEU A 36 -2.93 -2.88 0.11
N LEU A 37 -3.93 -3.76 0.04
CA LEU A 37 -5.31 -3.41 0.37
C LEU A 37 -5.48 -3.09 1.85
N ASN A 38 -4.79 -3.79 2.75
CA ASN A 38 -4.82 -3.48 4.18
C ASN A 38 -4.21 -2.11 4.51
N ALA A 39 -3.24 -1.67 3.71
CA ALA A 39 -2.60 -0.36 3.82
C ALA A 39 -3.49 0.81 3.35
N LEU A 40 -4.59 0.56 2.65
CA LEU A 40 -5.58 1.59 2.28
C LEU A 40 -6.49 1.92 3.47
N LYS A 41 -5.91 2.50 4.52
CA LYS A 41 -6.62 2.92 5.73
C LYS A 41 -5.94 4.14 6.37
N PRO A 42 -6.66 4.89 7.23
CA PRO A 42 -6.12 6.05 7.93
C PRO A 42 -4.76 5.85 8.62
N ASP A 43 -4.55 4.70 9.24
CA ASP A 43 -3.32 4.39 9.99
C ASP A 43 -2.05 4.40 9.12
N ALA A 44 -2.19 4.39 7.78
CA ALA A 44 -1.05 4.49 6.88
C ALA A 44 -0.53 5.93 6.67
N ASP A 45 -1.25 6.95 7.13
CA ASP A 45 -0.78 8.35 7.16
C ASP A 45 0.32 8.51 8.21
N ALA A 46 1.55 8.22 7.80
CA ALA A 46 2.72 8.15 8.65
C ALA A 46 3.30 9.53 8.93
N ASN A 47 3.08 10.49 8.03
CA ASN A 47 3.56 11.86 8.18
C ASN A 47 2.53 12.79 8.86
N HIS A 48 1.29 12.33 9.05
CA HIS A 48 0.16 13.02 9.67
C HIS A 48 -0.28 14.30 8.93
N ASP A 49 -0.22 14.29 7.60
CA ASP A 49 -0.62 15.43 6.75
C ASP A 49 -2.12 15.42 6.38
N GLY A 50 -2.86 14.39 6.80
CA GLY A 50 -4.30 14.25 6.52
C GLY A 50 -4.60 13.41 5.28
N TRP A 51 -3.58 12.96 4.55
CA TRP A 51 -3.69 12.11 3.38
C TRP A 51 -2.78 10.89 3.52
N VAL A 52 -3.22 9.79 2.92
CA VAL A 52 -2.34 8.64 2.69
C VAL A 52 -1.84 8.75 1.26
N SER A 53 -0.52 8.83 1.09
CA SER A 53 0.17 8.84 -0.19
C SER A 53 0.40 7.44 -0.76
N LEU A 54 0.72 7.33 -2.06
CA LEU A 54 1.10 6.05 -2.67
C LEU A 54 2.31 5.42 -1.96
N LYS A 55 3.29 6.25 -1.58
CA LYS A 55 4.47 5.81 -0.83
C LYS A 55 4.11 5.24 0.54
N GLU A 56 3.21 5.90 1.25
CA GLU A 56 2.76 5.45 2.56
C GLU A 56 1.99 4.13 2.48
N VAL A 57 1.12 3.96 1.48
CA VAL A 57 0.46 2.67 1.25
C VAL A 57 1.50 1.56 1.02
N PHE A 58 2.50 1.82 0.16
CA PHE A 58 3.56 0.85 -0.09
C PHE A 58 4.37 0.53 1.17
N ASP A 59 4.84 1.55 1.89
CA ASP A 59 5.66 1.40 3.08
C ASP A 59 4.91 0.68 4.21
N TYR A 60 3.61 0.95 4.38
CA TYR A 60 2.75 0.28 5.36
C TYR A 60 2.53 -1.20 5.04
N ALA A 61 2.50 -1.57 3.76
CA ALA A 61 2.33 -2.96 3.34
C ALA A 61 3.58 -3.83 3.61
N LEU A 62 4.79 -3.25 3.60
CA LEU A 62 6.06 -3.99 3.75
C LEU A 62 6.14 -4.85 5.03
N PRO A 63 5.88 -4.32 6.24
CA PRO A 63 5.93 -5.13 7.46
C PRO A 63 4.89 -6.25 7.47
N ILE A 64 3.71 -6.04 6.86
CA ILE A 64 2.66 -7.06 6.77
C ILE A 64 3.12 -8.24 5.90
N VAL A 65 3.78 -7.96 4.76
CA VAL A 65 4.34 -9.01 3.90
C VAL A 65 5.43 -9.79 4.65
N GLU A 66 6.32 -9.10 5.35
CA GLU A 66 7.37 -9.75 6.15
C GLU A 66 6.77 -10.60 7.28
N GLU A 67 5.72 -10.13 7.95
CA GLU A 67 5.07 -10.88 9.01
C GLU A 67 4.39 -12.16 8.50
N LEU A 68 3.61 -12.04 7.43
CA LEU A 68 2.68 -13.09 6.99
C LEU A 68 3.24 -14.08 5.97
N ARG A 69 4.41 -13.82 5.35
CA ARG A 69 4.98 -14.78 4.40
C ARG A 69 5.27 -16.13 5.04
N HIS A 70 5.17 -17.18 4.24
CA HIS A 70 5.61 -18.51 4.62
C HIS A 70 7.14 -18.55 4.59
N LYS A 71 7.77 -18.63 5.76
CA LYS A 71 9.24 -18.56 5.88
C LYS A 71 9.95 -19.72 5.16
N GLN A 72 9.29 -20.86 4.98
CA GLN A 72 9.80 -22.03 4.26
C GLN A 72 9.84 -21.82 2.74
N THR A 73 8.94 -21.01 2.18
CA THR A 73 8.95 -20.63 0.76
C THR A 73 10.09 -19.67 0.45
N GLY A 74 10.49 -18.86 1.43
CA GLY A 74 11.56 -17.89 1.31
C GLY A 74 11.08 -16.46 1.50
N PRO A 75 11.93 -15.45 1.22
CA PRO A 75 11.58 -14.05 1.33
C PRO A 75 10.64 -13.62 0.20
N GLN A 76 9.85 -12.58 0.49
CA GLN A 76 9.10 -11.82 -0.50
C GLN A 76 9.29 -10.34 -0.17
N THR A 77 9.97 -9.63 -1.05
CA THR A 77 10.39 -8.24 -0.89
C THR A 77 9.73 -7.40 -1.98
N PRO A 78 8.58 -6.77 -1.72
CA PRO A 78 7.95 -5.88 -2.68
C PRO A 78 8.90 -4.74 -3.08
N GLN A 79 8.80 -4.27 -4.32
CA GLN A 79 9.61 -3.16 -4.82
C GLN A 79 8.71 -2.11 -5.47
N MET A 80 9.07 -0.84 -5.28
CA MET A 80 8.44 0.29 -5.95
C MET A 80 9.50 1.11 -6.67
N VAL A 81 9.25 1.37 -7.95
CA VAL A 81 10.00 2.33 -8.77
C VAL A 81 9.00 3.38 -9.24
N SER A 82 9.13 4.60 -8.73
CA SER A 82 8.16 5.66 -8.97
C SER A 82 8.85 7.03 -9.03
N PRO A 83 8.47 7.91 -9.97
CA PRO A 83 8.80 9.33 -9.88
C PRO A 83 8.27 9.92 -8.57
N GLN A 84 9.03 10.83 -7.95
CA GLN A 84 8.67 11.46 -6.67
C GLN A 84 7.23 12.01 -6.66
N VAL A 85 6.83 12.69 -7.74
CA VAL A 85 5.48 13.26 -7.87
C VAL A 85 4.35 12.23 -7.79
N LEU A 86 4.60 10.98 -8.22
CA LEU A 86 3.62 9.89 -8.11
C LEU A 86 3.71 9.19 -6.75
N SER A 87 4.91 9.11 -6.17
CA SER A 87 5.11 8.58 -4.81
C SER A 87 4.37 9.41 -3.76
N ASP A 88 4.39 10.74 -3.90
CA ASP A 88 3.73 11.68 -3.00
C ASP A 88 2.25 11.91 -3.37
N MET A 89 1.74 11.22 -4.39
CA MET A 89 0.35 11.38 -4.82
C MET A 89 -0.60 10.90 -3.71
N PRO A 90 -1.55 11.72 -3.24
CA PRO A 90 -2.56 11.29 -2.29
C PRO A 90 -3.50 10.27 -2.95
N VAL A 91 -3.71 9.14 -2.29
CA VAL A 91 -4.60 8.07 -2.78
C VAL A 91 -5.88 7.95 -1.97
N MET A 92 -5.86 8.36 -0.70
CA MET A 92 -7.08 8.47 0.13
C MET A 92 -6.89 9.47 1.27
N PRO A 93 -7.95 10.11 1.79
CA PRO A 93 -7.86 10.90 3.00
C PRO A 93 -7.64 9.98 4.22
N SER A 94 -6.85 10.41 5.19
CA SER A 94 -6.75 9.72 6.49
C SER A 94 -7.93 10.07 7.41
N GLY A 95 -8.65 11.16 7.10
CA GLY A 95 -9.82 11.63 7.84
C GLY A 95 -11.15 11.51 7.08
N ILE A 96 -11.67 10.29 6.91
CA ILE A 96 -13.14 10.07 6.92
C ILE A 96 -13.43 8.94 7.91
N SER A 97 -13.25 9.25 9.19
CA SER A 97 -13.73 8.41 10.29
C SER A 97 -14.95 9.08 10.92
N ASP A 98 -16.12 8.47 10.71
CA ASP A 98 -17.33 8.51 11.54
C ASP A 98 -18.10 9.81 11.82
N SER A 99 -17.70 10.98 11.33
CA SER A 99 -18.48 12.21 11.56
C SER A 99 -19.83 12.25 10.82
N VAL A 100 -20.00 11.45 9.76
CA VAL A 100 -21.28 11.31 9.04
C VAL A 100 -22.17 10.24 9.67
N ALA A 101 -21.61 9.22 10.34
CA ALA A 101 -22.38 8.13 10.93
C ALA A 101 -23.11 8.52 12.23
N LYS A 102 -22.62 9.51 12.98
CA LYS A 102 -23.28 9.98 14.22
C LYS A 102 -24.38 11.03 14.03
N LYS A 103 -24.64 11.51 12.80
CA LYS A 103 -25.68 12.54 12.56
C LYS A 103 -27.09 11.95 12.31
N GLY A 104 -27.25 10.63 12.31
CA GLY A 104 -28.51 9.93 12.05
C GLY A 104 -29.26 9.40 13.27
N GLN A 105 -28.78 9.63 14.49
CA GLN A 105 -29.34 9.00 15.70
C GLN A 105 -29.66 10.02 16.80
N VAL A 106 -30.28 11.14 16.43
CA VAL A 106 -31.08 11.96 17.37
C VAL A 106 -32.26 12.52 16.60
N ARG A 107 -33.35 11.75 16.52
CA ARG A 107 -34.74 12.21 16.48
C ARG A 107 -35.64 11.12 17.02
#